data_AF-A0A0B1RYL9-F1
#
_entry.id   AF-A0A0B1RYL9-F1
#
_cell.length_a   1.000
_cell.length_b   1.000
_cell.length_c   1.000
_cell.angle_alpha   90.00
_cell.angle_beta   90.00
_cell.angle_gamma   90.00
#
_symmetry.space_group_name_H-M   'P 1'
#
loop_
_entity.id
_entity.type
_entity.pdbx_description
1 polymer ?
#
loop_
_entity_poly.entity_id
_entity_poly.type
_entity_poly.pdbx_seq_one_letter_code
_entity_poly.pdbx_strand_id
1 'polypeptide(L)' 'MCAHTEVCISKEKLCDGKWDCYDGSDEDLRGICAGNFSCGKDEFRCDSMTCIPEYLVCDGRADCEDRSDEKWTVCRGGN' A
#
# COMPACT_ATOMS: atom_id res chain seq x y z
N MET A 1 11.75 -2.93 -13.50
CA MET A 1 13.11 -2.43 -13.71
C MET A 1 13.34 -1.32 -12.71
N CYS A 2 14.51 -1.24 -12.09
CA CYS A 2 14.83 -0.12 -11.20
C CYS A 2 14.84 1.20 -11.97
N ALA A 3 14.37 2.29 -11.36
CA ALA A 3 14.20 3.56 -12.06
C ALA A 3 15.55 4.25 -12.36
N HIS A 4 16.53 4.12 -11.46
CA HIS A 4 17.84 4.77 -11.59
C HIS A 4 18.97 3.81 -11.99
N THR A 5 18.68 2.52 -12.14
CA THR A 5 19.70 1.50 -12.38
C THR A 5 19.26 0.56 -13.49
N GLU A 6 20.22 -0.01 -14.21
CA GLU A 6 19.98 -1.04 -15.22
C GLU A 6 19.62 -2.42 -14.60
N VAL A 7 19.28 -2.47 -13.31
CA VAL A 7 18.88 -3.69 -12.62
C VAL A 7 17.45 -4.05 -13.00
N CYS A 8 17.33 -5.20 -13.66
CA CYS A 8 16.06 -5.86 -13.91
C CYS A 8 15.73 -6.78 -12.75
N ILE A 9 14.71 -6.42 -11.99
CA ILE A 9 14.07 -7.30 -11.01
C ILE A 9 12.77 -7.87 -11.58
N SER A 10 12.35 -9.04 -11.09
CA SER A 10 11.07 -9.63 -11.46
C SER A 10 9.92 -8.72 -11.05
N LYS A 11 8.80 -8.79 -11.78
CA LYS A 11 7.58 -8.04 -11.43
C LYS A 11 7.04 -8.38 -10.04
N GLU A 12 7.33 -9.59 -9.57
CA GLU A 12 7.00 -10.11 -8.25
C GLU A 12 7.77 -9.42 -7.12
N LYS A 13 8.88 -8.75 -7.47
CA LYS A 13 9.72 -7.97 -6.56
C LYS A 13 9.43 -6.47 -6.65
N LEU A 14 8.40 -6.09 -7.42
CA LEU A 14 7.92 -4.72 -7.42
C LEU A 14 6.84 -4.63 -6.34
N CYS A 15 6.97 -3.66 -5.44
CA CYS A 15 6.02 -3.45 -4.34
C CYS A 15 5.89 -4.70 -3.44
N ASP A 16 6.97 -5.47 -3.25
CA ASP A 16 6.99 -6.69 -2.40
C ASP A 16 7.35 -6.38 -0.94
N GLY A 17 7.54 -5.10 -0.60
CA GLY A 17 7.90 -4.63 0.73
C GLY A 17 9.40 -4.76 1.03
N LYS A 18 10.23 -5.12 0.04
CA LYS A 18 11.69 -5.16 0.17
C LYS A 18 12.32 -4.23 -0.84
N TRP A 19 13.42 -3.63 -0.44
CA TRP A 19 14.24 -2.82 -1.34
C TRP A 19 15.16 -3.76 -2.12
N ASP A 20 14.64 -4.35 -3.19
CA ASP A 20 15.44 -5.09 -4.17
C ASP A 20 16.19 -4.12 -5.10
N CYS A 21 15.71 -2.88 -5.31
CA CYS A 21 16.52 -1.81 -5.89
C CYS A 21 17.34 -1.07 -4.82
N TYR A 22 18.58 -0.73 -5.19
CA TYR A 22 19.45 0.12 -4.36
C TYR A 22 18.83 1.49 -4.03
N ASP A 23 18.05 2.04 -4.95
CA ASP A 23 17.35 3.33 -4.81
C ASP A 23 15.96 3.19 -4.15
N GLY A 24 15.51 1.96 -3.83
CA GLY A 24 14.16 1.68 -3.34
C GLY A 24 13.05 1.97 -4.36
N SER A 25 13.42 2.23 -5.63
CA SER A 25 12.49 2.61 -6.69
C SER A 25 11.49 1.51 -7.07
N ASP A 26 11.81 0.26 -6.74
CA ASP A 26 10.89 -0.88 -6.82
C ASP A 26 9.76 -0.83 -5.80
N GLU A 27 9.99 -0.12 -4.70
CA GLU A 27 9.02 0.17 -3.64
C GLU A 27 8.52 1.63 -3.71
N ASP A 28 8.81 2.35 -4.79
CA ASP A 28 8.36 3.73 -4.96
C ASP A 28 6.85 3.78 -5.23
N LEU A 29 6.11 4.02 -4.15
CA LEU A 29 4.65 4.18 -4.11
C LEU A 29 4.16 5.40 -4.88
N ARG A 30 5.03 6.35 -5.21
CA ARG A 30 4.72 7.58 -5.96
C ARG A 30 4.90 7.40 -7.48
N GLY A 31 5.52 6.30 -7.92
CA GLY A 31 5.90 6.05 -9.31
C GLY A 31 5.54 4.64 -9.75
N ILE A 32 6.50 3.71 -9.69
CA ILE A 32 6.36 2.34 -10.24
C ILE A 32 5.18 1.57 -9.60
N CYS A 33 4.91 1.80 -8.32
CA CYS A 33 3.78 1.18 -7.61
C CYS A 33 2.49 2.01 -7.70
N ALA A 34 2.50 3.23 -8.27
CA ALA A 34 1.35 4.16 -8.26
C ALA A 34 0.11 3.65 -9.04
N GLY A 35 0.27 2.63 -9.89
CA GLY A 35 -0.83 1.94 -10.59
C GLY A 35 -1.07 0.49 -10.14
N ASN A 36 -0.28 -0.01 -9.20
CA ASN A 36 -0.34 -1.39 -8.69
C ASN A 36 -0.31 -1.47 -7.16
N PHE A 37 -0.59 -0.36 -6.48
CA PHE A 37 -0.84 -0.35 -5.05
C PHE A 37 -2.26 -0.88 -4.77
N SER A 38 -2.43 -2.17 -5.04
CA SER A 38 -3.47 -2.99 -4.46
C SER A 38 -2.90 -3.52 -3.16
N CYS A 39 -3.47 -3.12 -2.02
CA CYS A 39 -3.23 -3.83 -0.78
C CYS A 39 -3.59 -5.31 -0.99
N GLY A 40 -2.98 -6.22 -0.22
CA GLY A 40 -3.29 -7.65 -0.29
C GLY A 40 -4.78 -7.92 -0.19
N LYS A 41 -5.20 -9.13 -0.59
CA LYS A 41 -6.63 -9.49 -0.67
C LYS A 41 -7.40 -9.31 0.66
N ASP A 42 -6.69 -9.32 1.80
CA ASP A 42 -7.21 -9.18 3.16
C ASP A 42 -6.66 -7.89 3.82
N GLU A 43 -6.31 -6.88 3.02
CA GLU A 43 -5.77 -5.60 3.49
C GLU A 43 -6.57 -4.42 2.92
N PHE A 44 -6.80 -3.43 3.77
CA PHE A 44 -7.47 -2.20 3.45
C PHE A 44 -6.47 -1.08 3.12
N ARG A 45 -6.81 -0.32 2.08
CA ARG A 45 -6.03 0.82 1.63
C ARG A 45 -6.46 2.08 2.35
N CYS A 46 -5.60 2.57 3.25
CA CYS A 46 -5.71 3.90 3.82
C CYS A 46 -5.64 4.98 2.72
N ASP A 47 -6.33 6.10 2.92
CA ASP A 47 -6.23 7.27 2.03
C ASP A 47 -4.81 7.86 2.03
N SER A 48 -4.08 7.68 3.14
CA SER A 48 -2.65 7.95 3.27
C SER A 48 -1.74 7.03 2.44
N MET A 49 -2.32 6.12 1.63
CA MET A 49 -1.62 5.14 0.80
C MET A 49 -0.76 4.18 1.64
N THR A 50 -1.29 3.81 2.80
CA THR A 50 -0.78 2.74 3.67
C THR A 50 -1.73 1.55 3.55
N CYS A 51 -1.20 0.34 3.65
CA CYS A 51 -2.02 -0.86 3.77
C CYS A 51 -2.06 -1.28 5.24
N ILE A 52 -3.26 -1.56 5.72
CA ILE A 52 -3.48 -2.19 7.01
C ILE A 52 -4.29 -3.46 6.78
N PRO A 53 -4.20 -4.46 7.66
CA PRO A 53 -5.09 -5.61 7.60
C PRO A 53 -6.57 -5.22 7.63
N GLU A 54 -7.42 -5.88 6.84
CA GLU A 54 -8.86 -5.60 6.77
C GLU A 54 -9.55 -5.79 8.13
N TYR A 55 -9.04 -6.69 8.99
CA TYR A 55 -9.57 -6.88 10.35
C TYR A 55 -9.33 -5.70 11.30
N LEU A 56 -8.43 -4.77 10.94
CA LEU A 56 -8.18 -3.53 11.68
C LEU A 56 -9.09 -2.39 11.21
N VAL A 57 -9.84 -2.58 10.13
CA VAL A 57 -10.80 -1.58 9.67
C VAL A 57 -11.99 -1.58 10.60
N CYS A 58 -12.32 -0.40 11.16
CA CYS A 58 -13.46 -0.23 12.05
C CYS A 58 -13.33 -1.01 13.37
N ASP A 59 -12.11 -1.24 13.84
CA ASP A 59 -11.86 -1.92 15.11
C ASP A 59 -11.91 -0.96 16.32
N GLY A 60 -12.07 0.35 16.08
CA GLY A 60 -12.13 1.39 17.11
C GLY A 60 -10.79 2.09 17.38
N ARG A 61 -9.73 1.73 16.67
CA ARG A 61 -8.42 2.38 16.77
C ARG A 61 -7.98 2.92 15.41
N ALA A 62 -7.18 3.98 15.43
CA ALA A 62 -6.58 4.50 14.22
C ALA A 62 -5.32 3.71 13.86
N ASP A 63 -5.45 2.78 12.90
CA ASP A 63 -4.32 2.07 12.30
C ASP A 63 -3.81 2.78 11.04
N CYS A 64 -4.66 3.51 10.31
CA CYS A 64 -4.18 4.44 9.29
C CYS A 64 -3.65 5.72 9.91
N GLU A 65 -2.58 6.28 9.32
CA GLU A 65 -2.02 7.59 9.72
C GLU A 65 -3.08 8.71 9.61
N ASP A 66 -3.93 8.64 8.58
CA ASP A 66 -5.06 9.56 8.34
C ASP A 66 -6.37 9.11 9.02
N ARG A 67 -6.36 8.03 9.82
CA ARG A 67 -7.55 7.40 10.44
C ARG A 67 -8.65 7.04 9.43
N SER A 68 -8.27 6.81 8.19
CA SER A 68 -9.21 6.53 7.10
C SER A 68 -9.93 5.19 7.29
N ASP A 69 -9.29 4.24 7.96
CA ASP A 69 -9.86 2.98 8.44
C ASP A 69 -11.03 3.16 9.41
N GLU A 70 -11.02 4.23 10.21
CA GLU A 70 -12.07 4.54 11.19
C GLU A 70 -13.08 5.59 10.69
N LYS A 71 -12.97 6.01 9.42
CA LYS A 71 -13.90 7.00 8.85
C LYS A 71 -15.28 6.39 8.69
N TRP A 72 -16.30 7.20 8.95
CA TRP A 72 -17.70 6.84 8.73
C TRP A 72 -17.97 6.32 7.31
N THR A 73 -17.33 6.92 6.31
CA THR A 73 -17.48 6.52 4.90
C THR A 73 -16.98 5.11 4.62
N VAL A 74 -16.07 4.59 5.45
CA VAL A 74 -15.52 3.23 5.37
C VAL A 74 -16.33 2.28 6.24
N CYS A 75 -16.57 2.63 7.50
CA CYS A 75 -17.25 1.75 8.48
C CYS A 75 -18.77 1.63 8.33
N ARG A 76 -19.41 2.67 7.80
CA ARG A 76 -20.88 2.75 7.67
C ARG A 76 -21.32 3.09 6.25
N GLY A 77 -20.42 2.93 5.28
CA GLY A 77 -20.64 3.19 3.85
C GLY A 77 -21.37 2.08 3.08
N GLY A 78 -22.00 1.12 3.74
CA GLY A 78 -22.86 0.12 3.10
C GLY A 78 -24.31 0.60 3.03
N ASN A 79 -24.77 1.02 1.85
CA ASN A 79 -26.20 1.00 1.49
C ASN A 79 -26.51 -0.35 0.84
#